data_AF-A0A1G7BCK1-F1
#
_entry.id   AF-A0A1G7BCK1-F1
#
_cell.length_a   1.000
_cell.length_b   1.000
_cell.length_c   1.000
_cell.angle_alpha   90.00
_cell.angle_beta   90.00
_cell.angle_gamma   90.00
#
_symmetry.space_group_name_H-M   'P 1'
#
loop_
_entity.id
_entity.type
_entity.pdbx_description
1 polymer ?
#
loop_
_entity_poly.entity_id
_entity_poly.type
_entity_poly.pdbx_seq_one_letter_code
_entity_poly.pdbx_strand_id
1 'polypeptide(L)'
;MIRRITTLFVAATAAVLAAVAVPGTASADPSNPGPLTGYVCTSWGCAYFYEQGEWLRVNDKVDDGYFAYAELEVYQNGGWADAPDYVNCLNEHPASDSWCDYDATDGSSVRIHMWREGGLNHTYSSTFTA
;
A
#
# COMPACT_ATOMS: atom_id res chain seq x y z
N MET A 1 -40.70 -20.46 -52.67
CA MET A 1 -40.87 -19.50 -51.57
C MET A 1 -39.72 -19.65 -50.60
N ILE A 2 -38.91 -18.61 -50.45
CA ILE A 2 -37.70 -18.57 -49.60
C ILE A 2 -38.13 -18.18 -48.19
N ARG A 3 -37.69 -18.93 -47.16
CA ARG A 3 -37.67 -18.44 -45.77
C ARG A 3 -36.29 -18.68 -45.17
N ARG A 4 -35.60 -17.57 -44.93
CA ARG A 4 -34.37 -17.43 -44.14
C ARG A 4 -34.70 -17.68 -42.65
N ILE A 5 -33.72 -18.14 -41.86
CA ILE A 5 -33.24 -17.50 -40.61
C ILE A 5 -31.94 -18.22 -40.16
N THR A 6 -30.84 -17.56 -40.49
CA THR A 6 -29.66 -17.18 -39.70
C THR A 6 -29.35 -17.87 -38.36
N THR A 7 -28.23 -18.60 -38.38
CA THR A 7 -27.04 -18.59 -37.49
C THR A 7 -27.14 -18.04 -36.06
N LEU A 8 -26.48 -18.73 -35.11
CA LEU A 8 -25.39 -18.14 -34.31
C LEU A 8 -24.52 -19.24 -33.65
N PHE A 9 -23.25 -19.26 -34.05
CA PHE A 9 -22.17 -19.98 -33.39
C PHE A 9 -21.86 -19.29 -32.06
N VAL A 10 -21.87 -20.03 -30.96
CA VAL A 10 -21.30 -19.56 -29.70
C VAL A 10 -19.83 -19.97 -29.68
N ALA A 11 -18.94 -19.00 -29.93
CA ALA A 11 -17.52 -19.15 -29.69
C ALA A 11 -17.26 -18.94 -28.19
N ALA A 12 -16.82 -19.98 -27.49
CA ALA A 12 -16.33 -19.88 -26.13
C ALA A 12 -14.89 -19.33 -26.15
N THR A 13 -14.73 -18.04 -25.88
CA THR A 13 -13.43 -17.44 -25.59
C THR A 13 -13.01 -17.81 -24.17
N ALA A 14 -12.09 -18.77 -24.05
CA ALA A 14 -11.37 -19.01 -22.81
C ALA A 14 -10.43 -17.82 -22.55
N ALA A 15 -10.76 -16.97 -21.58
CA ALA A 15 -9.86 -15.95 -21.08
C ALA A 15 -8.78 -16.64 -20.25
N VAL A 16 -7.57 -16.74 -20.82
CA VAL A 16 -6.36 -17.05 -20.05
C VAL A 16 -6.08 -15.81 -19.19
N LEU A 17 -6.40 -15.90 -17.89
CA LEU A 17 -5.85 -14.98 -16.90
C LEU A 17 -4.35 -15.20 -16.89
N ALA A 18 -3.61 -14.32 -17.56
CA ALA A 18 -2.19 -14.16 -17.30
C ALA A 18 -2.07 -13.67 -15.86
N ALA A 19 -1.67 -14.56 -14.95
CA ALA A 19 -1.15 -14.14 -13.66
C ALA A 19 0.12 -13.34 -13.97
N VAL A 20 0.02 -12.02 -13.90
CA VAL A 20 1.18 -11.15 -13.90
C VAL A 20 1.87 -11.42 -12.57
N ALA A 21 2.91 -12.25 -12.61
CA ALA A 21 3.86 -12.29 -11.51
C ALA A 21 4.54 -10.93 -11.51
N VAL A 22 4.09 -10.06 -10.61
CA VAL A 22 4.67 -8.75 -10.42
C VAL A 22 6.01 -8.97 -9.72
N PRO A 23 7.14 -8.55 -10.31
CA PRO A 23 8.42 -8.70 -9.66
C PRO A 23 8.49 -7.70 -8.49
N GLY A 24 8.27 -8.17 -7.26
CA GLY A 24 8.68 -7.44 -6.06
C GLY A 24 10.20 -7.23 -6.13
N THR A 25 10.64 -5.99 -5.96
CA THR A 25 12.07 -5.70 -5.90
C THR A 25 12.58 -6.17 -4.56
N ALA A 26 13.75 -6.82 -4.50
CA ALA A 26 14.26 -7.31 -3.23
C ALA A 26 14.39 -6.14 -2.24
N SER A 27 13.67 -6.21 -1.12
CA SER A 27 13.70 -5.23 -0.04
C SER A 27 15.13 -4.81 0.31
N ALA A 28 15.43 -3.52 0.14
CA ALA A 28 16.75 -2.96 0.42
C ALA A 28 16.99 -2.92 1.94
N ASP A 29 18.22 -2.78 2.44
CA ASP A 29 18.45 -2.58 3.88
C ASP A 29 17.71 -1.30 4.38
N PRO A 30 16.91 -1.34 5.47
CA PRO A 30 16.19 -0.16 5.97
C PRO A 30 17.12 0.97 6.45
N SER A 31 18.41 0.70 6.64
CA SER A 31 19.43 1.74 6.85
C SER A 31 19.77 2.56 5.61
N ASN A 32 19.35 2.10 4.43
CA ASN A 32 19.47 2.81 3.16
C ASN A 32 18.20 2.64 2.29
N PRO A 33 17.07 3.22 2.72
CA PRO A 33 15.75 3.01 2.12
C PRO A 33 15.53 3.81 0.82
N GLY A 34 16.59 4.27 0.15
CA GLY A 34 16.46 5.11 -1.04
C GLY A 34 15.84 6.50 -0.78
N PRO A 35 15.45 7.23 -1.85
CA PRO A 35 14.78 8.53 -1.74
C PRO A 35 13.36 8.42 -1.16
N LEU A 36 12.96 9.42 -0.36
CA LEU A 36 11.60 9.53 0.16
C LEU A 36 10.61 9.83 -0.96
N THR A 37 9.59 8.97 -1.12
CA THR A 37 8.53 9.12 -2.12
C THR A 37 7.37 9.96 -1.59
N GLY A 38 6.94 9.71 -0.34
CA GLY A 38 5.77 10.37 0.23
C GLY A 38 5.73 10.33 1.75
N TYR A 39 4.94 11.20 2.36
CA TYR A 39 4.74 11.17 3.81
C TYR A 39 3.40 11.77 4.24
N VAL A 40 2.87 11.28 5.36
CA VAL A 40 1.74 11.87 6.08
C VAL A 40 2.19 12.17 7.50
N CYS A 41 1.84 13.36 8.00
CA CYS A 41 2.20 13.80 9.35
C CYS A 41 0.97 14.32 10.09
N THR A 42 0.97 14.08 11.38
CA THR A 42 0.00 14.59 12.34
C THR A 42 0.73 15.37 13.44
N SER A 43 -0.01 15.87 14.43
CA SER A 43 0.62 16.49 15.61
C SER A 43 1.37 15.49 16.49
N TRP A 44 1.06 14.19 16.36
CA TRP A 44 1.58 13.13 17.22
C TRP A 44 2.58 12.21 16.52
N GLY A 45 2.67 12.20 15.19
CA GLY A 45 3.60 11.33 14.49
C GLY A 45 3.68 11.56 12.99
N CYS A 46 4.46 10.75 12.30
CA CYS A 46 4.52 10.73 10.84
C CYS A 46 4.74 9.32 10.29
N ALA A 47 4.20 9.06 9.10
CA ALA A 47 4.49 7.90 8.29
C ALA A 47 5.17 8.34 6.98
N TYR A 48 6.21 7.62 6.57
CA TYR A 48 7.07 7.95 5.43
C TYR A 48 7.19 6.73 4.53
N PHE A 49 6.84 6.90 3.26
CA PHE A 49 6.94 5.86 2.25
C PHE A 49 8.15 6.10 1.35
N TYR A 50 8.89 5.02 1.14
CA TYR A 50 10.05 4.95 0.28
C TYR A 50 9.80 3.82 -0.72
N GLU A 51 9.52 4.20 -1.96
CA GLU A 51 9.29 3.24 -3.05
C GLU A 51 10.56 2.42 -3.33
N GLN A 52 11.70 3.09 -3.43
CA GLN A 52 12.97 2.41 -3.70
C GLN A 52 13.43 1.65 -2.47
N GLY A 53 13.25 0.33 -2.50
CA GLY A 53 13.55 -0.53 -1.36
C GLY A 53 12.32 -0.85 -0.51
N GLU A 54 11.13 -0.41 -0.92
CA GLU A 54 9.86 -0.98 -0.43
C GLU A 54 9.65 -0.74 1.08
N TRP A 55 10.05 0.42 1.60
CA TRP A 55 9.98 0.72 3.04
C TRP A 55 8.86 1.69 3.43
N LEU A 56 8.19 1.39 4.55
CA LEU A 56 7.38 2.34 5.30
C LEU A 56 8.02 2.56 6.68
N ARG A 57 8.29 3.81 7.01
CA ARG A 57 8.74 4.21 8.34
C ARG A 57 7.62 4.89 9.08
N VAL A 58 7.38 4.47 10.32
CA VAL A 58 6.41 5.09 11.23
C VAL A 58 7.14 5.62 12.46
N ASN A 59 6.85 6.87 12.81
CA ASN A 59 7.37 7.54 13.99
C ASN A 59 6.21 8.04 14.85
N ASP A 60 6.20 7.66 16.13
CA ASP A 60 5.40 8.33 17.16
C ASP A 60 6.28 9.36 17.88
N LYS A 61 5.85 10.63 17.90
CA LYS A 61 6.58 11.76 18.50
C LYS A 61 6.17 12.05 19.93
N VAL A 62 5.15 11.37 20.44
CA VAL A 62 4.53 11.70 21.72
C VAL A 62 4.50 10.47 22.62
N ASP A 63 5.07 10.59 23.81
CA ASP A 63 5.00 9.57 24.85
C ASP A 63 3.78 9.82 25.75
N ASP A 64 2.60 9.36 25.32
CA ASP A 64 1.34 9.50 26.05
C ASP A 64 0.59 8.16 26.21
N GLY A 65 1.29 7.05 26.01
CA GLY A 65 0.76 5.69 26.21
C GLY A 65 -0.06 5.13 25.04
N TYR A 66 -0.08 5.81 23.89
CA TYR A 66 -0.64 5.29 22.64
C TYR A 66 0.46 4.94 21.63
N PHE A 67 0.12 4.15 20.62
CA PHE A 67 1.06 3.73 19.58
C PHE A 67 0.60 4.20 18.19
N ALA A 68 1.57 4.67 17.41
CA ALA A 68 1.38 5.04 16.01
C ALA A 68 1.37 3.80 15.12
N TYR A 69 0.40 3.76 14.21
CA TYR A 69 0.28 2.76 13.17
C TYR A 69 0.24 3.43 11.81
N ALA A 70 0.80 2.76 10.81
CA ALA A 70 0.56 3.14 9.43
C ALA A 70 0.33 1.94 8.52
N GLU A 71 -0.36 2.24 7.43
CA GLU A 71 -0.76 1.33 6.38
C GLU A 71 -0.53 1.91 5.01
N LEU A 72 -0.28 1.03 4.06
CA LEU A 72 -0.18 1.35 2.65
C LEU A 72 -1.19 0.53 1.84
N GLU A 73 -2.11 1.22 1.19
CA GLU A 73 -2.98 0.66 0.15
C GLU A 73 -2.38 0.94 -1.23
N VAL A 74 -2.57 0.01 -2.17
CA VAL A 74 -2.23 0.16 -3.58
C VAL A 74 -3.52 0.24 -4.39
N TYR A 75 -3.60 1.16 -5.36
CA TYR A 75 -4.73 1.24 -6.27
C TYR A 75 -4.58 0.20 -7.39
N GLN A 76 -5.41 -0.83 -7.33
CA GLN A 76 -5.40 -1.95 -8.28
C GLN A 76 -6.82 -2.35 -8.66
N ASN A 77 -7.01 -2.80 -9.90
CA ASN A 77 -8.29 -3.30 -10.41
C ASN A 77 -9.50 -2.34 -10.19
N GLY A 78 -9.26 -1.02 -10.22
CA GLY A 78 -10.31 -0.02 -10.06
C GLY A 78 -10.70 0.30 -8.61
N GLY A 79 -9.93 -0.15 -7.62
CA GLY A 79 -10.15 0.13 -6.21
C GLY A 79 -8.86 0.22 -5.41
N TRP A 80 -8.98 0.66 -4.16
CA TRP A 80 -7.88 0.61 -3.18
C TRP A 80 -7.93 -0.73 -2.47
N ALA A 81 -6.78 -1.35 -2.29
CA ALA A 81 -6.62 -2.58 -1.55
C ALA A 81 -5.28 -2.54 -0.81
N ASP A 82 -5.22 -3.19 0.34
CA ASP A 82 -3.99 -3.33 1.12
C ASP A 82 -2.87 -3.90 0.23
N ALA A 83 -1.65 -3.42 0.41
CA ALA A 83 -0.50 -3.94 -0.31
C ALA A 83 -0.33 -5.46 -0.05
N PRO A 84 -0.04 -6.29 -1.06
CA PRO A 84 0.24 -7.72 -0.84
C PRO A 84 1.43 -7.88 0.13
N ASP A 85 1.39 -8.91 1.00
CA ASP A 85 2.37 -9.20 2.08
C ASP A 85 2.36 -8.25 3.30
N TYR A 86 1.18 -7.69 3.55
CA TYR A 86 0.88 -6.74 4.60
C TYR A 86 1.13 -7.20 6.06
N VAL A 87 1.89 -6.42 6.81
CA VAL A 87 1.85 -6.33 8.28
C VAL A 87 1.68 -4.85 8.65
N ASN A 88 0.66 -4.52 9.45
CA ASN A 88 0.49 -3.16 9.98
C ASN A 88 1.81 -2.64 10.55
N CYS A 89 2.32 -1.52 10.03
CA CYS A 89 3.58 -1.01 10.53
C CYS A 89 3.35 -0.30 11.85
N LEU A 90 3.64 -1.02 12.92
CA LEU A 90 3.43 -0.60 14.29
C LEU A 90 4.72 -0.01 14.85
N ASN A 91 4.58 1.12 15.52
CA ASN A 91 5.62 1.66 16.38
C ASN A 91 5.23 1.55 17.87
N GLU A 92 5.70 0.50 18.53
CA GLU A 92 5.49 0.24 19.97
C GLU A 92 6.38 1.09 20.89
N HIS A 93 7.24 1.92 20.32
CA HIS A 93 8.27 2.63 21.05
C HIS A 93 8.18 4.13 20.75
N PRO A 94 7.48 4.92 21.59
CA PRO A 94 7.38 6.35 21.38
C PRO A 94 8.78 6.99 21.31
N ALA A 95 8.91 7.99 20.43
CA ALA A 95 10.15 8.64 20.06
C ALA A 95 11.19 7.75 19.33
N SER A 96 10.80 6.59 18.83
CA SER A 96 11.64 5.75 17.97
C SER A 96 11.09 5.69 16.53
N ASP A 97 11.87 5.16 15.60
CA ASP A 97 11.41 4.82 14.25
C ASP A 97 11.15 3.31 14.18
N SER A 98 10.00 2.94 13.63
CA SER A 98 9.71 1.57 13.23
C SER A 98 9.65 1.48 11.72
N TRP A 99 10.17 0.38 11.19
CA TRP A 99 10.35 0.15 9.76
C TRP A 99 9.70 -1.15 9.38
N CYS A 100 8.91 -1.13 8.32
CA CYS A 100 8.26 -2.32 7.79
C CYS A 100 8.37 -2.33 6.27
N ASP A 101 8.54 -3.53 5.77
CA ASP A 101 8.69 -3.83 4.36
C ASP A 101 7.32 -3.90 3.70
N TYR A 102 7.22 -3.46 2.45
CA TYR A 102 5.99 -3.34 1.68
C TYR A 102 6.22 -3.54 0.19
N ASP A 103 5.61 -4.58 -0.38
CA ASP A 103 5.61 -4.76 -1.83
C ASP A 103 4.62 -3.77 -2.48
N ALA A 104 5.16 -2.64 -2.91
CA ALA A 104 4.47 -1.66 -3.74
C ALA A 104 5.19 -1.61 -5.09
N THR A 105 4.49 -2.02 -6.14
CA THR A 105 5.07 -2.05 -7.50
C THR A 105 5.37 -0.64 -8.01
N ASP A 106 6.56 -0.45 -8.58
CA ASP A 106 6.94 0.78 -9.30
C ASP A 106 5.82 1.29 -10.22
N GLY A 107 5.52 2.59 -10.15
CA GLY A 107 4.47 3.22 -10.95
C GLY A 107 3.07 3.15 -10.34
N SER A 108 2.87 2.47 -9.21
CA SER A 108 1.55 2.31 -8.60
C SER A 108 1.08 3.56 -7.86
N SER A 109 -0.23 3.81 -7.87
CA SER A 109 -0.80 4.79 -6.95
C SER A 109 -0.91 4.15 -5.57
N VAL A 110 -0.24 4.74 -4.59
CA VAL A 110 -0.23 4.27 -3.20
C VAL A 110 -0.98 5.25 -2.31
N ARG A 111 -1.59 4.76 -1.22
CA ARG A 111 -2.20 5.60 -0.19
C ARG A 111 -1.69 5.18 1.17
N ILE A 112 -1.10 6.12 1.89
CA ILE A 112 -0.68 5.90 3.27
C ILE A 112 -1.84 6.26 4.18
N HIS A 113 -2.26 5.37 5.07
CA HIS A 113 -3.14 5.65 6.20
C HIS A 113 -2.34 5.64 7.49
N MET A 114 -2.60 6.58 8.38
CA MET A 114 -1.95 6.65 9.68
C MET A 114 -3.00 6.83 10.77
N TRP A 115 -2.92 6.04 11.84
CA TRP A 115 -3.84 6.13 12.99
C TRP A 115 -3.10 5.79 14.29
N ARG A 116 -3.82 5.94 15.40
CA ARG A 116 -3.30 5.69 16.74
C ARG A 116 -4.22 4.78 17.51
N GLU A 117 -3.71 3.68 18.04
CA GLU A 117 -4.52 2.78 18.87
C GLU A 117 -4.70 3.37 20.28
N GLY A 118 -5.94 3.30 20.79
CA GLY A 118 -6.33 3.77 22.12
C GLY A 118 -7.01 5.14 22.16
N GLY A 119 -7.05 5.88 21.05
CA GLY A 119 -7.81 7.12 20.89
C GLY A 119 -9.03 7.01 19.97
N LEU A 120 -9.68 8.13 19.65
CA LEU A 120 -10.58 8.22 18.50
C LEU A 120 -9.76 7.84 17.25
N ASN A 121 -10.16 6.79 16.52
CA ASN A 121 -9.52 6.34 15.28
C ASN A 121 -9.58 7.45 14.22
N HIS A 122 -8.67 8.41 14.29
CA HIS A 122 -8.47 9.40 13.26
C HIS A 122 -7.48 8.81 12.25
N THR A 123 -8.03 8.33 11.15
CA THR A 123 -7.24 7.90 10.00
C THR A 123 -6.87 9.13 9.19
N TYR A 124 -5.58 9.38 9.04
CA TYR A 124 -5.03 10.41 8.15
C TYR A 124 -4.51 9.73 6.90
N SER A 125 -5.03 10.12 5.74
CA SER A 125 -4.71 9.46 4.48
C SER A 125 -4.13 10.42 3.44
N SER A 126 -3.06 10.02 2.76
CA SER A 126 -2.51 10.75 1.61
C SER A 126 -2.18 9.80 0.48
N THR A 127 -2.44 10.21 -0.77
CA THR A 127 -2.14 9.41 -1.97
C THR A 127 -0.89 9.93 -2.67
N PHE A 128 -0.03 9.02 -3.10
CA PHE A 128 1.22 9.26 -3.82
C PHE A 128 1.30 8.37 -5.06
N THR A 129 2.19 8.72 -5.96
CA THR A 129 2.63 7.83 -7.03
C THR A 129 3.98 7.28 -6.60
N ALA A 130 4.10 5.96 -6.53
CA ALA A 130 5.38 5.26 -6.61
C ALA A 130 5.91 5.54 -8.03
#